data_AF-A0A6N9BFU6-F1
#
_entry.id   AF-A0A6N9BFU6-F1
#
_cell.length_a   1.000
_cell.length_b   1.000
_cell.length_c   1.000
_cell.angle_alpha   90.00
_cell.angle_beta   90.00
_cell.angle_gamma   90.00
#
_symmetry.space_group_name_H-M   'P 1'
#
loop_
_entity.id
_entity.type
_entity.pdbx_description
1 polymer ?
#
loop_
_entity_poly.entity_id
_entity_poly.type
_entity_poly.pdbx_seq_one_letter_code
_entity_poly.pdbx_strand_id
1 'polypeptide(L)'
;MVERESRERLRELVVEAALPHIAFDGWTMAALRAGAGAAGLDESEAAVLFPRGPMEAIEVHMALADRHMVEDVSALDPPPAGAAAAVRAALRARLERNAPHREAIRRAAARLALPHNAPLALRSLYRTVDAVWLLADDRSTDFSYYTKRATLAGIYAAVLQVWLNDRSGDLEATWAFLDRRLEDVARIGKARGRLQRCGRLLPRFRVFSPRFR
;
A
#
# COMPACT_ATOMS: atom_id res chain seq x y z
N MET A 1 -19.70 2.83 20.44
CA MET A 1 -18.61 2.02 19.84
C MET A 1 -19.17 0.99 18.89
N VAL A 2 -20.08 0.12 19.35
CA VAL A 2 -20.79 -0.91 18.53
C VAL A 2 -21.45 -0.34 17.27
N GLU A 3 -22.18 0.76 17.36
CA GLU A 3 -22.87 1.37 16.20
C GLU A 3 -21.90 1.86 15.10
N ARG A 4 -20.75 2.40 15.49
CA ARG A 4 -19.71 2.82 14.53
C ARG A 4 -19.08 1.62 13.81
N GLU A 5 -18.84 0.54 14.56
CA GLU A 5 -18.27 -0.69 14.02
C GLU A 5 -19.25 -1.38 13.05
N SER A 6 -20.54 -1.40 13.39
CA SER A 6 -21.58 -1.88 12.47
C SER A 6 -21.70 -1.02 11.22
N ARG A 7 -21.60 0.31 11.35
CA ARG A 7 -21.60 1.20 10.18
C ARG A 7 -20.39 0.96 9.28
N GLU A 8 -19.19 0.79 9.84
CA GLU A 8 -17.99 0.54 9.04
C GLU A 8 -18.09 -0.78 8.26
N ARG A 9 -18.58 -1.84 8.91
CA ARG A 9 -18.87 -3.12 8.24
C ARG A 9 -19.84 -2.97 7.06
N LEU A 10 -20.91 -2.19 7.22
CA LEU A 10 -21.84 -1.92 6.13
C LEU A 10 -21.16 -1.19 4.97
N ARG A 11 -20.30 -0.21 5.26
CA ARG A 11 -19.54 0.51 4.21
C ARG A 11 -18.62 -0.44 3.45
N GLU A 12 -17.95 -1.35 4.15
CA GLU A 12 -17.08 -2.36 3.53
C GLU A 12 -17.88 -3.30 2.63
N LEU A 13 -19.00 -3.83 3.12
CA LEU A 13 -19.90 -4.70 2.35
C LEU A 13 -20.39 -4.01 1.07
N VAL A 14 -20.85 -2.76 1.16
CA VAL A 14 -21.30 -2.00 -0.01
C VAL A 14 -20.16 -1.76 -0.99
N VAL A 15 -18.95 -1.44 -0.52
CA VAL A 15 -17.79 -1.21 -1.37
C VAL A 15 -17.40 -2.48 -2.13
N GLU A 16 -17.34 -3.64 -1.46
CA GLU A 16 -17.01 -4.91 -2.11
C GLU A 16 -18.07 -5.31 -3.14
N ALA A 17 -19.34 -5.21 -2.77
CA ALA A 17 -20.46 -5.48 -3.67
C ALA A 17 -20.50 -4.51 -4.86
N ALA A 18 -19.98 -3.29 -4.70
CA ALA A 18 -19.88 -2.31 -5.78
C ALA A 18 -18.72 -2.60 -6.76
N LEU A 19 -17.69 -3.37 -6.41
CA LEU A 19 -16.49 -3.55 -7.26
C LEU A 19 -16.79 -4.02 -8.69
N PRO A 20 -17.72 -4.98 -8.94
CA PRO A 20 -18.11 -5.36 -10.29
C PRO A 20 -18.74 -4.20 -11.08
N HIS A 21 -19.59 -3.39 -10.45
CA HIS A 21 -20.20 -2.21 -11.07
C HIS A 21 -19.17 -1.11 -11.35
N ILE A 22 -18.25 -0.89 -10.41
CA ILE A 22 -17.15 0.09 -10.53
C ILE A 22 -16.23 -0.23 -11.70
N ALA A 23 -16.05 -1.51 -12.06
CA ALA A 23 -15.27 -1.87 -13.24
C ALA A 23 -15.82 -1.25 -14.53
N PHE A 24 -17.14 -1.04 -14.63
CA PHE A 24 -17.80 -0.46 -15.81
C PHE A 24 -18.10 1.03 -15.63
N ASP A 25 -18.73 1.39 -14.52
CA ASP A 25 -19.23 2.75 -14.26
C ASP A 25 -18.20 3.65 -13.57
N GLY A 26 -17.12 3.06 -13.05
CA GLY A 26 -16.12 3.73 -12.24
C GLY A 26 -16.61 4.05 -10.83
N TRP A 27 -15.75 4.74 -10.08
CA TRP A 27 -16.06 5.18 -8.73
C TRP A 27 -17.06 6.34 -8.76
N THR A 28 -18.34 6.00 -8.78
CA THR A 28 -19.48 6.93 -8.86
C THR A 28 -20.52 6.59 -7.80
N MET A 29 -21.40 7.55 -7.48
CA MET A 29 -22.51 7.26 -6.57
C MET A 29 -23.48 6.23 -7.17
N ALA A 30 -23.63 6.18 -8.50
CA ALA A 30 -24.46 5.16 -9.16
C ALA A 30 -23.93 3.75 -8.89
N ALA A 31 -22.62 3.53 -9.05
CA ALA A 31 -22.00 2.24 -8.74
C ALA A 31 -22.13 1.85 -7.26
N LEU A 32 -22.04 2.83 -6.34
CA LEU A 32 -22.23 2.59 -4.91
C LEU A 32 -23.67 2.25 -4.54
N ARG A 33 -24.67 2.87 -5.21
CA ARG A 33 -26.08 2.51 -5.05
C ARG A 33 -26.34 1.08 -5.52
N ALA A 34 -25.80 0.71 -6.68
CA ALA A 34 -25.87 -0.66 -7.19
C ALA A 34 -25.21 -1.65 -6.21
N GLY A 35 -24.05 -1.29 -5.65
CA GLY A 35 -23.39 -2.08 -4.60
C GLY A 35 -24.23 -2.21 -3.32
N ALA A 36 -24.95 -1.17 -2.91
CA ALA A 36 -25.86 -1.23 -1.76
C ALA A 36 -27.01 -2.21 -2.03
N GLY A 37 -27.65 -2.13 -3.20
CA GLY A 37 -28.67 -3.10 -3.61
C GLY A 37 -28.12 -4.54 -3.66
N ALA A 38 -26.93 -4.73 -4.21
CA ALA A 38 -26.27 -6.04 -4.26
C ALA A 38 -25.88 -6.58 -2.87
N ALA A 39 -25.64 -5.70 -1.89
CA ALA A 39 -25.40 -6.05 -0.49
C ALA A 39 -26.69 -6.27 0.32
N GLY A 40 -27.87 -6.20 -0.31
CA GLY A 40 -29.17 -6.38 0.35
C GLY A 40 -29.65 -5.17 1.15
N LEU A 41 -29.07 -3.99 0.91
CA LEU A 41 -29.49 -2.71 1.49
C LEU A 41 -30.38 -1.93 0.52
N ASP A 42 -31.09 -0.93 1.02
CA ASP A 42 -31.76 0.03 0.15
C ASP A 42 -30.71 0.89 -0.58
N GLU A 43 -30.90 1.11 -1.89
CA GLU A 43 -29.94 1.87 -2.70
C GLU A 43 -29.68 3.28 -2.14
N SER A 44 -30.67 3.90 -1.51
CA SER A 44 -30.54 5.23 -0.90
C SER A 44 -29.55 5.26 0.26
N GLU A 45 -29.30 4.11 0.92
CA GLU A 45 -28.33 4.02 2.02
C GLU A 45 -26.90 4.34 1.57
N ALA A 46 -26.56 4.17 0.29
CA ALA A 46 -25.25 4.53 -0.22
C ALA A 46 -24.92 6.02 0.03
N ALA A 47 -25.89 6.93 -0.06
CA ALA A 47 -25.67 8.35 0.22
C ALA A 47 -25.43 8.62 1.72
N VAL A 48 -26.03 7.81 2.59
CA VAL A 48 -25.88 7.90 4.06
C VAL A 48 -24.54 7.29 4.50
N LEU A 49 -24.13 6.20 3.87
CA LEU A 49 -22.88 5.49 4.15
C LEU A 49 -21.65 6.21 3.59
N PHE A 50 -21.81 6.96 2.48
CA PHE A 50 -20.74 7.71 1.81
C PHE A 50 -21.10 9.19 1.59
N PRO A 51 -21.27 9.99 2.66
CA PRO A 51 -21.63 11.41 2.54
C PRO A 51 -20.56 12.25 1.82
N ARG A 52 -19.28 11.83 1.82
CA ARG A 52 -18.21 12.48 1.04
C ARG A 52 -18.08 11.91 -0.38
N GLY A 53 -19.01 11.04 -0.78
CA GLY A 53 -19.11 10.48 -2.11
C GLY A 53 -18.04 9.43 -2.43
N PRO A 54 -17.78 9.17 -3.72
CA PRO A 54 -16.99 8.02 -4.15
C PRO A 54 -15.52 8.01 -3.71
N MET A 55 -14.93 9.18 -3.44
CA MET A 55 -13.56 9.24 -2.91
C MET A 55 -13.44 8.62 -1.52
N GLU A 56 -14.50 8.75 -0.71
CA GLU A 56 -14.56 8.10 0.59
C GLU A 56 -14.74 6.58 0.48
N ALA A 57 -15.47 6.11 -0.54
CA ALA A 57 -15.54 4.69 -0.85
C ALA A 57 -14.19 4.11 -1.29
N ILE A 58 -13.39 4.86 -2.06
CA ILE A 58 -12.00 4.48 -2.38
C ILE A 58 -11.16 4.36 -1.10
N GLU A 59 -11.29 5.31 -0.17
CA GLU A 59 -10.58 5.27 1.12
C GLU A 59 -10.93 4.02 1.94
N VAL A 60 -12.21 3.65 1.99
CA VAL A 60 -12.70 2.43 2.62
C VAL A 60 -12.14 1.19 1.93
N HIS A 61 -12.20 1.12 0.60
CA HIS A 61 -11.64 0.00 -0.16
C HIS A 61 -10.14 -0.20 0.11
N MET A 62 -9.37 0.89 0.11
CA MET A 62 -7.94 0.82 0.43
C MET A 62 -7.71 0.33 1.87
N ALA A 63 -8.58 0.69 2.81
CA ALA A 63 -8.48 0.29 4.22
C ALA A 63 -8.74 -1.19 4.41
N LEU A 64 -9.78 -1.67 3.74
CA LEU A 64 -10.16 -3.07 3.70
C LEU A 64 -9.05 -3.90 3.06
N ALA A 65 -8.50 -3.45 1.92
CA ALA A 65 -7.36 -4.11 1.28
C ALA A 65 -6.11 -4.14 2.18
N ASP A 66 -5.86 -3.10 2.99
CA ASP A 66 -4.76 -3.07 3.97
C ASP A 66 -4.95 -4.14 5.06
N ARG A 67 -6.17 -4.27 5.59
CA ARG A 67 -6.50 -5.30 6.59
C ARG A 67 -6.40 -6.70 6.04
N HIS A 68 -7.02 -6.96 4.89
CA HIS A 68 -6.95 -8.26 4.23
C HIS A 68 -5.50 -8.68 3.94
N MET A 69 -4.65 -7.75 3.49
CA MET A 69 -3.22 -8.02 3.30
C MET A 69 -2.54 -8.46 4.61
N VAL A 70 -2.85 -7.80 5.73
CA VAL A 70 -2.30 -8.16 7.04
C VAL A 70 -2.80 -9.52 7.49
N GLU A 71 -4.10 -9.79 7.34
CA GLU A 71 -4.72 -11.08 7.65
C GLU A 71 -4.09 -12.22 6.85
N ASP A 72 -4.00 -12.07 5.53
CA ASP A 72 -3.48 -13.09 4.62
C ASP A 72 -2.01 -13.43 4.91
N VAL A 73 -1.18 -12.42 5.18
CA VAL A 73 0.23 -12.64 5.52
C VAL A 73 0.41 -13.23 6.92
N SER A 74 -0.41 -12.79 7.89
CA SER A 74 -0.33 -13.30 9.26
C SER A 74 -0.78 -14.76 9.36
N ALA A 75 -1.59 -15.22 8.41
CA ALA A 75 -2.05 -16.61 8.31
C ALA A 75 -1.03 -17.55 7.61
N LEU A 76 0.08 -17.04 7.07
CA LEU A 76 1.11 -17.87 6.43
C LEU A 76 1.88 -18.72 7.45
N ASP A 77 2.04 -20.00 7.15
CA ASP A 77 2.87 -20.94 7.91
C ASP A 77 3.87 -21.66 6.98
N PRO A 78 5.19 -21.46 7.13
CA PRO A 78 5.83 -20.58 8.11
C PRO A 78 5.65 -19.09 7.78
N PRO A 79 5.73 -18.20 8.78
CA PRO A 79 5.69 -16.75 8.54
C PRO A 79 6.91 -16.30 7.72
N PRO A 80 6.79 -15.19 6.96
CA PRO A 80 7.88 -14.71 6.12
C PRO A 80 9.11 -14.31 6.96
N ALA A 81 10.26 -14.88 6.61
CA ALA A 81 11.50 -14.65 7.33
C ALA A 81 12.19 -13.33 6.90
N GLY A 82 12.05 -12.29 7.74
CA GLY A 82 12.74 -11.01 7.59
C GLY A 82 12.05 -10.02 6.64
N ALA A 83 12.53 -8.77 6.67
CA ALA A 83 11.84 -7.64 6.04
C ALA A 83 11.60 -7.79 4.53
N ALA A 84 12.57 -8.29 3.75
CA ALA A 84 12.39 -8.43 2.31
C ALA A 84 11.33 -9.49 1.96
N ALA A 85 11.31 -10.61 2.69
CA ALA A 85 10.30 -11.65 2.51
C ALA A 85 8.92 -11.16 2.94
N ALA A 86 8.83 -10.43 4.07
CA ALA A 86 7.57 -9.86 4.55
C ALA A 86 6.99 -8.84 3.57
N VAL A 87 7.81 -7.93 3.04
CA VAL A 87 7.39 -6.97 2.00
C VAL A 87 6.92 -7.70 0.75
N ARG A 88 7.65 -8.72 0.29
CA ARG A 88 7.27 -9.51 -0.87
C ARG A 88 5.91 -10.19 -0.66
N ALA A 89 5.74 -10.88 0.48
CA ALA A 89 4.51 -11.58 0.83
C ALA A 89 3.32 -10.62 0.89
N ALA A 90 3.48 -9.46 1.56
CA ALA A 90 2.43 -8.46 1.68
C ALA A 90 1.98 -7.89 0.33
N LEU A 91 2.93 -7.46 -0.50
CA LEU A 91 2.61 -6.92 -1.82
C LEU A 91 1.95 -7.97 -2.72
N ARG A 92 2.42 -9.22 -2.66
CA ARG A 92 1.85 -10.32 -3.42
C ARG A 92 0.42 -10.64 -2.98
N ALA A 93 0.21 -10.90 -1.69
CA ALA A 93 -1.12 -11.19 -1.12
C ALA A 93 -2.13 -10.08 -1.44
N ARG A 94 -1.74 -8.82 -1.25
CA ARG A 94 -2.59 -7.67 -1.57
C ARG A 94 -3.01 -7.65 -3.04
N LEU A 95 -2.07 -7.83 -3.96
CA LEU A 95 -2.32 -7.76 -5.40
C LEU A 95 -3.10 -8.97 -5.91
N GLU A 96 -2.82 -10.17 -5.41
CA GLU A 96 -3.53 -11.40 -5.79
C GLU A 96 -4.98 -11.34 -5.33
N ARG A 97 -5.25 -10.95 -4.08
CA ARG A 97 -6.63 -10.81 -3.58
C ARG A 97 -7.46 -9.81 -4.37
N ASN A 98 -6.81 -8.79 -4.92
CA ASN A 98 -7.43 -7.75 -5.70
C ASN A 98 -7.47 -8.03 -7.22
N ALA A 99 -6.90 -9.15 -7.68
CA ALA A 99 -6.87 -9.52 -9.09
C ALA A 99 -8.24 -9.58 -9.77
N PRO A 100 -9.32 -10.10 -9.13
CA PRO A 100 -10.65 -10.10 -9.73
C PRO A 100 -11.21 -8.69 -10.01
N HIS A 101 -10.69 -7.66 -9.33
CA HIS A 101 -11.17 -6.29 -9.38
C HIS A 101 -10.14 -5.31 -9.97
N ARG A 102 -9.25 -5.80 -10.83
CA ARG A 102 -8.14 -5.03 -11.41
C ARG A 102 -8.59 -3.73 -12.08
N GLU A 103 -9.70 -3.73 -12.81
CA GLU A 103 -10.23 -2.53 -13.46
C GLU A 103 -10.74 -1.49 -12.46
N ALA A 104 -11.40 -1.91 -11.37
CA ALA A 104 -11.81 -1.00 -10.31
C ALA A 104 -10.60 -0.30 -9.67
N ILE A 105 -9.49 -1.02 -9.50
CA ILE A 105 -8.23 -0.47 -8.98
C ILE A 105 -7.57 0.47 -9.98
N ARG A 106 -7.57 0.13 -11.28
CA ARG A 106 -7.08 1.02 -12.34
C ARG A 106 -7.80 2.37 -12.28
N ARG A 107 -9.13 2.34 -12.14
CA ARG A 107 -9.96 3.54 -12.03
C ARG A 107 -9.74 4.30 -10.72
N ALA A 108 -9.54 3.60 -9.60
CA ALA A 108 -9.17 4.24 -8.33
C ALA A 108 -7.83 4.98 -8.46
N ALA A 109 -6.81 4.32 -9.02
CA ALA A 109 -5.48 4.88 -9.24
C ALA A 109 -5.53 6.13 -10.13
N ALA A 110 -6.31 6.10 -11.21
CA ALA A 110 -6.50 7.25 -12.09
C ALA A 110 -7.11 8.46 -11.36
N ARG A 111 -8.11 8.24 -10.48
CA ARG A 111 -8.69 9.33 -9.67
C ARG A 111 -7.72 9.87 -8.63
N LEU A 112 -6.99 8.99 -7.95
CA LEU A 112 -6.01 9.37 -6.92
C LEU A 112 -4.79 10.10 -7.49
N ALA A 113 -4.48 9.91 -8.78
CA ALA A 113 -3.42 10.63 -9.47
C ALA A 113 -3.74 12.12 -9.73
N LEU A 114 -5.01 12.53 -9.61
CA LEU A 114 -5.38 13.94 -9.79
C LEU A 114 -4.81 14.81 -8.65
N PRO A 115 -4.24 15.99 -8.94
CA PRO A 115 -3.54 16.80 -7.93
C PRO A 115 -4.37 17.14 -6.69
N HIS A 116 -5.67 17.42 -6.84
CA HIS A 116 -6.55 17.74 -5.72
C HIS A 116 -6.83 16.53 -4.80
N ASN A 117 -6.59 15.30 -5.26
CA ASN A 117 -6.71 14.08 -4.47
C ASN A 117 -5.37 13.65 -3.84
N ALA A 118 -4.27 14.35 -4.12
CA ALA A 118 -2.94 14.00 -3.63
C ALA A 118 -2.84 13.85 -2.10
N PRO A 119 -3.48 14.70 -1.26
CA PRO A 119 -3.44 14.51 0.19
C PRO A 119 -4.04 13.17 0.64
N LEU A 120 -5.17 12.77 0.04
CA LEU A 120 -5.81 11.49 0.32
C LEU A 120 -4.95 10.33 -0.20
N ALA A 121 -4.49 10.43 -1.44
CA ALA A 121 -3.66 9.41 -2.07
C ALA A 121 -2.38 9.12 -1.27
N LEU A 122 -1.68 10.17 -0.82
CA LEU A 122 -0.49 10.03 0.02
C LEU A 122 -0.82 9.44 1.38
N ARG A 123 -1.87 9.92 2.06
CA ARG A 123 -2.28 9.36 3.36
C ARG A 123 -2.59 7.87 3.27
N SER A 124 -3.36 7.47 2.28
CA SER A 124 -3.73 6.07 2.07
C SER A 124 -2.52 5.22 1.68
N LEU A 125 -1.63 5.73 0.82
CA LEU A 125 -0.38 5.06 0.46
C LEU A 125 0.54 4.85 1.68
N TYR A 126 0.71 5.87 2.52
CA TYR A 126 1.49 5.76 3.74
C TYR A 126 0.90 4.74 4.70
N ARG A 127 -0.43 4.71 4.87
CA ARG A 127 -1.10 3.69 5.69
C ARG A 127 -0.85 2.27 5.18
N THR A 128 -0.93 2.05 3.86
CA THR A 128 -0.59 0.75 3.26
C THR A 128 0.86 0.37 3.57
N VAL A 129 1.79 1.29 3.36
CA VAL A 129 3.23 1.08 3.62
C VAL A 129 3.49 0.80 5.11
N ASP A 130 2.81 1.48 6.01
CA ASP A 130 2.87 1.24 7.46
C ASP A 130 2.41 -0.17 7.81
N ALA A 131 1.29 -0.62 7.23
CA ALA A 131 0.78 -1.98 7.43
C ALA A 131 1.78 -3.04 6.93
N VAL A 132 2.45 -2.80 5.81
CA VAL A 132 3.52 -3.71 5.32
C VAL A 132 4.71 -3.74 6.28
N TRP A 133 5.15 -2.58 6.79
CA TRP A 133 6.28 -2.55 7.74
C TRP A 133 5.94 -3.17 9.09
N LEU A 134 4.67 -3.13 9.51
CA LEU A 134 4.20 -3.82 10.70
C LEU A 134 4.38 -5.35 10.57
N LEU A 135 4.05 -5.92 9.41
CA LEU A 135 4.26 -7.35 9.12
C LEU A 135 5.74 -7.76 9.11
N ALA A 136 6.65 -6.82 8.89
CA ALA A 136 8.07 -7.07 8.83
C ALA A 136 8.77 -7.10 10.21
N ASP A 137 8.05 -6.84 11.32
CA ASP A 137 8.58 -6.59 12.67
C ASP A 137 9.83 -5.68 12.66
N ASP A 138 9.88 -4.69 11.75
CA ASP A 138 11.04 -3.83 11.59
C ASP A 138 11.10 -2.79 12.72
N ARG A 139 11.89 -3.07 13.75
CA ARG A 139 12.05 -2.21 14.94
C ARG A 139 13.02 -1.04 14.76
N SER A 140 13.29 -0.60 13.52
CA SER A 140 14.25 0.48 13.29
C SER A 140 13.65 1.86 13.62
N THR A 141 14.28 2.62 14.52
CA THR A 141 13.71 3.86 15.11
C THR A 141 14.36 5.18 14.67
N ASP A 142 15.23 5.19 13.64
CA ASP A 142 16.03 6.37 13.27
C ASP A 142 15.61 7.02 11.94
N PHE A 143 16.46 7.90 11.35
CA PHE A 143 16.35 8.46 9.97
C PHE A 143 16.03 7.41 8.89
N SER A 144 16.34 6.15 9.18
CA SER A 144 15.92 4.99 8.39
C SER A 144 14.39 4.87 8.24
N TYR A 145 13.59 5.33 9.20
CA TYR A 145 12.13 5.21 9.26
C TYR A 145 11.44 5.90 8.08
N TYR A 146 11.75 7.18 7.85
CA TYR A 146 11.15 7.97 6.76
C TYR A 146 11.66 7.51 5.40
N THR A 147 12.97 7.25 5.27
CA THR A 147 13.55 6.77 4.00
C THR A 147 13.01 5.39 3.62
N LYS A 148 12.85 4.47 4.58
CA LYS A 148 12.26 3.13 4.33
C LYS A 148 10.83 3.23 3.81
N ARG A 149 10.00 4.08 4.43
CA ARG A 149 8.62 4.31 4.00
C ARG A 149 8.53 4.96 2.63
N ALA A 150 9.30 6.01 2.38
CA ALA A 150 9.34 6.66 1.07
C ALA A 150 9.80 5.69 -0.03
N THR A 151 10.82 4.87 0.27
CA THR A 151 11.32 3.84 -0.66
C THR A 151 10.25 2.80 -0.94
N LEU A 152 9.61 2.24 0.10
CA LEU A 152 8.56 1.24 -0.07
C LEU A 152 7.33 1.81 -0.78
N ALA A 153 6.94 3.05 -0.50
CA ALA A 153 5.87 3.75 -1.20
C ALA A 153 6.16 3.84 -2.70
N GLY A 154 7.38 4.22 -3.08
CA GLY A 154 7.82 4.27 -4.48
C GLY A 154 7.82 2.88 -5.15
N ILE A 155 8.31 1.86 -4.44
CA ILE A 155 8.29 0.47 -4.94
C ILE A 155 6.86 0.00 -5.16
N TYR A 156 5.99 0.17 -4.16
CA TYR A 156 4.59 -0.25 -4.26
C TYR A 156 3.88 0.48 -5.42
N ALA A 157 4.05 1.79 -5.55
CA ALA A 157 3.46 2.55 -6.65
C ALA A 157 3.94 2.02 -8.02
N ALA A 158 5.24 1.75 -8.18
CA ALA A 158 5.79 1.20 -9.42
C ALA A 158 5.31 -0.23 -9.70
N VAL A 159 5.29 -1.09 -8.69
CA VAL A 159 4.81 -2.48 -8.80
C VAL A 159 3.32 -2.51 -9.14
N LEU A 160 2.51 -1.64 -8.53
CA LEU A 160 1.09 -1.50 -8.84
C LEU A 160 0.88 -1.13 -10.32
N GLN A 161 1.67 -0.20 -10.85
CA GLN A 161 1.58 0.17 -12.27
C GLN A 161 1.98 -0.98 -13.20
N VAL A 162 3.02 -1.74 -12.86
CA VAL A 162 3.40 -2.94 -13.62
C VAL A 162 2.28 -3.97 -13.58
N TRP A 163 1.76 -4.28 -12.39
CA TRP A 163 0.66 -5.24 -12.17
C TRP A 163 -0.61 -4.87 -12.93
N LEU A 164 -0.98 -3.59 -12.96
CA LEU A 164 -2.12 -3.11 -13.72
C LEU A 164 -1.96 -3.33 -15.22
N ASN A 165 -0.74 -3.41 -15.75
CA ASN A 165 -0.47 -3.56 -17.18
C ASN A 165 0.06 -4.97 -17.54
N ASP A 166 0.19 -5.86 -16.56
CA ASP A 166 0.76 -7.17 -16.76
C ASP A 166 -0.22 -8.10 -17.50
N ARG A 167 0.27 -8.65 -18.61
CA ARG A 167 -0.42 -9.62 -19.47
C ARG A 167 0.29 -10.98 -19.51
N SER A 168 1.35 -11.15 -18.73
CA SER A 168 2.03 -12.44 -18.59
C SER A 168 1.16 -13.44 -17.82
N GLY A 169 1.40 -14.73 -18.04
CA GLY A 169 0.77 -15.79 -17.24
C GLY A 169 1.16 -15.64 -15.77
N ASP A 170 0.21 -15.86 -14.87
CA ASP A 170 0.39 -15.81 -13.40
C ASP A 170 1.12 -14.56 -12.85
N LEU A 171 1.12 -13.47 -13.62
CA LEU A 171 1.76 -12.19 -13.27
C LEU A 171 3.29 -12.29 -13.08
N GLU A 172 3.93 -13.18 -13.83
CA GLU A 172 5.38 -13.38 -13.82
C GLU A 172 6.16 -12.07 -13.98
N ALA A 173 5.74 -11.18 -14.90
CA ALA A 173 6.43 -9.92 -15.13
C ALA A 173 6.36 -8.99 -13.90
N THR A 174 5.22 -8.97 -13.21
CA THR A 174 5.03 -8.25 -11.94
C THR A 174 5.94 -8.80 -10.86
N TRP A 175 5.97 -10.11 -10.65
CA TRP A 175 6.76 -10.73 -9.59
C TRP A 175 8.26 -10.59 -9.84
N ALA A 176 8.69 -10.77 -11.08
CA ALA A 176 10.08 -10.52 -11.47
C ALA A 176 10.47 -9.04 -11.27
N PHE A 177 9.57 -8.10 -11.54
CA PHE A 177 9.82 -6.69 -11.27
C PHE A 177 9.92 -6.38 -9.77
N LEU A 178 9.02 -6.91 -8.96
CA LEU A 178 9.05 -6.77 -7.50
C LEU A 178 10.39 -7.28 -6.93
N ASP A 179 10.82 -8.46 -7.35
CA ASP A 179 12.06 -9.08 -6.88
C ASP A 179 13.29 -8.22 -7.17
N ARG A 180 13.40 -7.72 -8.40
CA ARG A 180 14.48 -6.80 -8.78
C ARG A 180 14.49 -5.55 -7.90
N ARG A 181 13.33 -4.96 -7.60
CA ARG A 181 13.24 -3.77 -6.75
C ARG A 181 13.64 -4.04 -5.30
N LEU A 182 13.28 -5.19 -4.74
CA LEU A 182 13.71 -5.58 -3.40
C LEU A 182 15.22 -5.86 -3.34
N GLU A 183 15.80 -6.47 -4.37
CA GLU A 183 17.24 -6.64 -4.49
C GLU A 183 18.00 -5.31 -4.57
N ASP A 184 17.51 -4.36 -5.36
CA ASP A 184 18.11 -3.04 -5.51
C ASP A 184 18.22 -2.32 -4.17
N VAL A 185 17.15 -2.35 -3.36
CA VAL A 185 17.15 -1.78 -2.01
C VAL A 185 18.15 -2.49 -1.09
N ALA A 186 18.22 -3.82 -1.14
CA ALA A 186 19.19 -4.58 -0.36
C ALA A 186 20.64 -4.24 -0.74
N ARG A 187 20.93 -4.03 -2.04
CA ARG A 187 22.24 -3.61 -2.53
C ARG A 187 22.62 -2.21 -2.04
N ILE A 188 21.69 -1.26 -2.10
CA ILE A 188 21.90 0.11 -1.58
C ILE A 188 22.19 0.08 -0.07
N GLY A 189 21.43 -0.72 0.70
CA GLY A 189 21.68 -0.92 2.12
C GLY A 189 23.07 -1.46 2.41
N LYS A 190 23.51 -2.50 1.67
CA LYS A 190 24.85 -3.08 1.79
C LYS A 190 25.96 -2.08 1.43
N ALA A 191 25.77 -1.28 0.38
CA ALA A 191 26.75 -0.27 -0.04
C ALA A 191 26.92 0.83 1.03
N ARG A 192 25.80 1.33 1.58
CA ARG A 192 25.82 2.31 2.68
C ARG A 192 26.52 1.77 3.92
N GLY A 193 26.25 0.51 4.30
CA GLY A 193 26.92 -0.14 5.43
C GLY A 193 28.42 -0.31 5.23
N ARG A 194 28.88 -0.61 4.01
CA ARG A 194 30.32 -0.66 3.69
C ARG A 194 30.97 0.73 3.82
N LEU A 195 30.34 1.76 3.27
CA LEU A 195 30.87 3.13 3.33
C LEU A 195 30.98 3.65 4.77
N GLN A 196 29.98 3.37 5.62
CA GLN A 196 30.03 3.73 7.04
C GLN A 196 31.15 3.01 7.81
N ARG A 197 31.42 1.73 7.49
CA ARG A 197 32.56 0.99 8.06
C ARG A 197 33.90 1.55 7.60
N CYS A 198 34.04 1.87 6.32
CA CYS A 198 35.25 2.51 5.79
C CYS A 198 35.44 3.92 6.37
N GLY A 199 34.36 4.70 6.55
CA GLY A 199 34.41 6.02 7.18
C GLY A 199 34.82 6.00 8.66
N ARG A 200 34.51 4.91 9.40
CA ARG A 200 35.02 4.68 10.76
C ARG A 200 36.50 4.28 10.81
N LEU A 201 37.06 3.82 9.69
CA LEU A 201 38.48 3.47 9.54
C LEU A 201 39.34 4.64 9.02
N LEU A 202 38.73 5.78 8.69
CA LEU A 202 39.47 7.00 8.39
C LEU A 202 40.03 7.57 9.71
N PRO A 203 41.34 7.88 9.80
CA PRO A 203 41.89 8.51 10.98
C PRO A 203 41.14 9.83 11.21
N ARG A 204 40.76 10.10 12.48
CA ARG A 204 40.28 11.43 12.87
C ARG A 204 41.39 12.41 12.55
N PHE A 205 41.31 13.08 11.41
CA PHE A 205 42.15 14.23 11.13
C PHE A 205 41.82 15.25 12.23
N ARG A 206 42.73 15.37 13.20
CA ARG A 206 42.73 16.47 14.16
C ARG A 206 42.88 17.73 13.33
N VAL A 207 41.78 18.45 13.13
CA VAL A 207 41.82 19.81 12.60
C VAL A 207 42.68 20.61 13.57
N PHE A 208 43.80 21.10 13.06
CA PHE A 208 44.73 21.96 13.76
C PHE A 208 43.97 23.25 14.13
N SER A 209 43.69 23.45 15.43
CA SER A 209 43.16 24.73 15.91
C SER A 209 44.33 25.69 16.14
N PRO A 210 44.45 26.80 15.39
CA PRO A 210 45.47 27.80 15.69
C PRO A 210 45.09 28.51 16.99
N ARG A 211 45.97 28.45 17.99
CA ARG A 211 45.92 29.33 19.15
C ARG A 211 46.37 30.71 18.70
N PHE A 212 45.43 31.63 18.55
CA PHE A 212 45.76 33.06 18.53
C PHE A 212 46.17 33.48 19.94
N ARG A 213 47.30 34.19 20.01
CA ARG A 213 47.91 34.71 21.23
C ARG A 213 47.60 36.19 21.35
#